data_AF-A0A561WK84-F1
#
_entry.id   AF-A0A561WK84-F1
#
_cell.length_a   1.000
_cell.length_b   1.000
_cell.length_c   1.000
_cell.angle_alpha   90.00
_cell.angle_beta   90.00
_cell.angle_gamma   90.00
#
_symmetry.space_group_name_H-M   'P 1'
#
loop_
_entity.id
_entity.type
_entity.pdbx_description
1 polymer ?
#
loop_
_entity_poly.entity_id
_entity_poly.type
_entity_poly.pdbx_seq_one_letter_code
_entity_poly.pdbx_strand_id
1 'polypeptide(L)'
;MSTTTVAIREPVTGQVIDVCRGPTPAGVCPRAGRDGVVPCAGHLVGPPQGDARYWPVWVPPGCRQCRLNWNEQAAGCLREAERCRDRWHAGLVRETDRVYAQAAAGDPRFRRMSDRELRITALWRWRLSSRALALRRAERKQRDWSRLYLSLAEQQREAAPATAG
;
A
#
# COMPACT_ATOMS: atom_id res chain seq x y z
N MET A 1 14.15 -23.20 19.26
CA MET A 1 13.33 -21.97 19.34
C MET A 1 13.61 -21.13 18.10
N SER A 2 12.68 -21.09 17.14
CA SER A 2 12.88 -20.30 15.93
C SER A 2 12.26 -18.92 16.13
N THR A 3 13.09 -17.94 16.52
CA THR A 3 12.72 -16.52 16.46
C THR A 3 12.32 -16.18 15.04
N THR A 4 11.09 -15.71 14.82
CA THR A 4 10.60 -15.31 13.49
C THR A 4 11.42 -14.14 12.98
N THR A 5 12.35 -14.43 12.08
CA THR A 5 13.24 -13.45 11.45
C THR A 5 12.58 -12.90 10.18
N VAL A 6 12.68 -11.59 9.98
CA VAL A 6 12.31 -10.88 8.75
C VAL A 6 13.59 -10.71 7.93
N ALA A 7 13.65 -11.25 6.72
CA ALA A 7 14.74 -11.06 5.79
C ALA A 7 14.74 -9.64 5.20
N ILE A 8 15.81 -8.91 5.41
CA ILE A 8 16.12 -7.65 4.71
C ILE A 8 16.83 -8.03 3.41
N ARG A 9 16.33 -7.52 2.30
CA ARG A 9 16.76 -7.84 0.94
C ARG A 9 17.23 -6.59 0.22
N GLU A 10 18.28 -6.77 -0.57
CA GLU A 10 18.75 -5.75 -1.50
C GLU A 10 17.68 -5.57 -2.60
N PRO A 11 17.30 -4.32 -2.93
CA PRO A 11 16.15 -4.08 -3.80
C PRO A 11 16.31 -4.42 -5.28
N VAL A 12 17.53 -4.52 -5.80
CA VAL A 12 17.81 -4.73 -7.23
C VAL A 12 17.89 -6.23 -7.55
N THR A 13 18.61 -6.96 -6.72
CA THR A 13 18.94 -8.39 -6.80
C THR A 13 17.97 -9.27 -6.03
N GLY A 14 17.26 -8.71 -5.03
CA GLY A 14 16.40 -9.49 -4.13
C GLY A 14 17.16 -10.39 -3.15
N GLN A 15 18.49 -10.33 -3.12
CA GLN A 15 19.32 -11.12 -2.22
C GLN A 15 19.08 -10.72 -0.77
N VAL A 16 19.03 -11.70 0.12
CA VAL A 16 18.97 -11.44 1.56
C VAL A 16 20.32 -10.89 2.00
N ILE A 17 20.34 -9.68 2.54
CA ILE A 17 21.54 -9.01 3.04
C ILE A 17 21.59 -9.00 4.57
N ASP A 18 20.44 -9.16 5.24
CA ASP A 18 20.36 -9.12 6.70
C ASP A 18 19.03 -9.72 7.19
N VAL A 19 18.89 -9.91 8.51
CA VAL A 19 17.68 -10.37 9.17
C VAL A 19 17.30 -9.49 10.36
N CYS A 20 16.01 -9.21 10.53
CA CYS A 20 15.44 -8.43 11.61
C CYS A 20 14.54 -9.31 12.49
N ARG A 21 14.55 -9.09 13.81
CA ARG A 21 13.71 -9.84 14.76
C ARG A 21 12.50 -9.04 15.26
N GLY A 22 12.19 -7.91 14.61
CA GLY A 22 11.14 -7.01 15.08
C GLY A 22 11.65 -5.89 15.99
N PRO A 23 10.74 -4.99 16.40
CA PRO A 23 11.02 -3.98 17.42
C PRO A 23 11.08 -4.61 18.81
N THR A 24 11.56 -3.86 19.80
CA THR A 24 11.43 -4.19 21.22
C THR A 24 9.95 -4.16 21.64
N PRO A 25 9.60 -4.70 22.83
CA PRO A 25 8.23 -4.58 23.36
C PRO A 25 7.70 -3.14 23.46
N ALA A 26 8.59 -2.14 23.53
CA ALA A 26 8.24 -0.73 23.51
C ALA A 26 8.00 -0.16 22.08
N GLY A 27 8.02 -1.00 21.04
CA GLY A 27 7.82 -0.59 19.64
C GLY A 27 9.04 0.05 18.97
N VAL A 28 10.21 0.03 19.63
CA VAL A 28 11.43 0.69 19.13
C VAL A 28 12.31 -0.30 18.38
N CYS A 29 12.94 0.12 17.27
CA CYS A 29 13.91 -0.73 16.60
C CYS A 29 15.19 -0.83 17.46
N PRO A 30 15.59 -2.03 17.93
CA PRO A 30 16.79 -2.20 18.74
C PRO A 30 18.09 -1.95 17.95
N ARG A 31 18.00 -1.86 16.63
CA ARG A 31 19.13 -1.71 15.71
C ARG A 31 19.15 -0.33 15.01
N ALA A 32 18.32 0.62 15.45
CA ALA A 32 18.35 1.96 14.89
C ALA A 32 19.74 2.60 15.06
N GLY A 33 20.21 3.30 14.03
CA GLY A 33 21.45 4.08 14.08
C GLY A 33 21.38 5.22 15.07
N ARG A 34 22.52 5.90 15.29
CA ARG A 34 22.60 7.06 16.21
C ARG A 34 21.72 8.24 15.77
N ASP A 35 21.43 8.33 14.48
CA ASP A 35 20.50 9.28 13.87
C ASP A 35 19.03 8.81 13.91
N GLY A 36 18.77 7.65 14.51
CA GLY A 36 17.47 7.00 14.62
C GLY A 36 17.06 6.23 13.37
N VAL A 37 17.86 6.17 12.30
CA VAL A 37 17.49 5.49 11.06
C VAL A 37 17.51 3.97 11.25
N VAL A 38 16.47 3.27 10.79
CA VAL A 38 16.37 1.82 10.93
C VAL A 38 17.21 1.10 9.87
N PRO A 39 17.81 -0.08 10.15
CA PRO A 39 18.68 -0.78 9.21
C PRO A 39 18.00 -1.20 7.91
N CYS A 40 16.68 -1.40 7.93
CA CYS A 40 15.95 -1.75 6.72
C CYS A 40 15.58 -0.55 5.84
N ALA A 41 15.91 0.68 6.23
CA ALA A 41 15.62 1.87 5.42
C ALA A 41 16.33 1.78 4.06
N GLY A 42 15.57 1.90 2.96
CA GLY A 42 16.10 1.72 1.61
C GLY A 42 16.22 0.26 1.17
N HIS A 43 15.54 -0.67 1.84
CA HIS A 43 15.59 -2.10 1.52
C HIS A 43 14.19 -2.73 1.44
N LEU A 44 14.19 -3.98 0.98
CA LEU A 44 13.03 -4.86 0.92
C LEU A 44 12.97 -5.75 2.19
N VAL A 45 11.83 -6.05 2.82
CA VAL A 45 11.81 -6.69 4.18
C VAL A 45 10.90 -7.92 4.43
N GLY A 46 11.09 -9.08 3.82
CA GLY A 46 10.07 -10.17 3.85
C GLY A 46 10.23 -11.29 4.86
N PRO A 47 9.27 -12.23 4.94
CA PRO A 47 9.52 -13.51 5.60
C PRO A 47 10.71 -14.22 4.91
N PRO A 48 11.46 -15.08 5.62
CA PRO A 48 12.65 -15.75 5.09
C PRO A 48 12.29 -16.65 3.90
N GLN A 49 11.14 -17.30 4.00
CA GLN A 49 10.52 -18.17 3.01
C GLN A 49 9.18 -17.53 2.65
N GLY A 50 9.13 -16.78 1.55
CA GLY A 50 7.94 -16.02 1.15
C GLY A 50 7.51 -16.33 -0.28
N ASP A 51 6.20 -16.46 -0.49
CA ASP A 51 5.60 -16.53 -1.82
C ASP A 51 5.90 -15.24 -2.60
N ALA A 52 6.49 -15.36 -3.80
CA ALA A 52 6.84 -14.25 -4.67
C ALA A 52 5.62 -13.38 -5.06
N ARG A 53 4.40 -13.90 -4.91
CA ARG A 53 3.16 -13.14 -5.15
C ARG A 53 2.87 -12.09 -4.08
N TYR A 54 3.49 -12.20 -2.90
CA TYR A 54 3.21 -11.31 -1.76
C TYR A 54 4.44 -10.55 -1.22
N TRP A 55 5.63 -10.71 -1.80
CA TRP A 55 6.86 -10.01 -1.36
C TRP A 55 7.85 -9.68 -2.51
N PRO A 56 8.64 -8.57 -2.44
CA PRO A 56 8.99 -7.83 -1.22
C PRO A 56 8.46 -6.37 -0.98
N VAL A 57 8.24 -5.99 0.29
CA VAL A 57 7.88 -4.63 0.79
C VAL A 57 9.09 -3.72 0.86
N TRP A 58 9.01 -2.58 0.17
CA TRP A 58 9.97 -1.49 0.24
C TRP A 58 9.83 -0.61 1.47
N VAL A 59 10.89 -0.49 2.23
CA VAL A 59 11.04 0.52 3.30
C VAL A 59 11.77 1.72 2.71
N PRO A 60 11.19 2.93 2.74
CA PRO A 60 11.83 4.12 2.18
C PRO A 60 13.19 4.44 2.83
N PRO A 61 14.16 5.01 2.08
CA PRO A 61 15.40 5.53 2.64
C PRO A 61 15.18 6.55 3.75
N GLY A 62 16.08 6.59 4.74
CA GLY A 62 16.01 7.55 5.85
C GLY A 62 14.88 7.31 6.87
N CYS A 63 14.18 6.18 6.81
CA CYS A 63 13.10 5.87 7.76
C CYS A 63 13.65 5.72 9.19
N ARG A 64 13.09 6.46 10.14
CA ARG A 64 13.49 6.43 11.57
C ARG A 64 12.56 5.62 12.48
N GLN A 65 11.42 5.19 11.94
CA GLN A 65 10.42 4.44 12.68
C GLN A 65 10.40 2.99 12.20
N CYS A 66 10.39 2.05 13.14
CA CYS A 66 10.23 0.63 12.83
C CYS A 66 8.84 0.40 12.24
N ARG A 67 8.75 -0.03 10.98
CA ARG A 67 7.47 -0.35 10.32
C ARG A 67 6.99 -1.78 10.58
N LEU A 68 7.48 -2.42 11.63
CA LEU A 68 7.18 -3.82 11.95
C LEU A 68 6.02 -3.98 12.94
N ASN A 69 5.31 -2.91 13.33
CA ASN A 69 4.03 -3.02 14.06
C ASN A 69 2.89 -3.37 13.09
N TRP A 70 2.79 -4.64 12.74
CA TRP A 70 1.99 -5.11 11.61
C TRP A 70 0.51 -4.75 11.69
N ASN A 71 -0.12 -4.76 12.87
CA ASN A 71 -1.54 -4.41 13.01
C ASN A 71 -1.80 -2.92 12.68
N GLU A 72 -0.99 -2.02 13.24
CA GLU A 72 -1.12 -0.58 12.94
C GLU A 72 -0.80 -0.27 11.48
N GLN A 73 0.17 -0.97 10.90
CA GLN A 73 0.51 -0.83 9.48
C GLN A 73 -0.60 -1.35 8.58
N ALA A 74 -1.20 -2.50 8.90
CA ALA A 74 -2.35 -3.04 8.18
C ALA A 74 -3.51 -2.04 8.14
N ALA A 75 -3.81 -1.42 9.29
CA ALA A 75 -4.82 -0.38 9.40
C ALA A 75 -4.43 0.89 8.62
N GLY A 76 -3.16 1.29 8.68
CA GLY A 76 -2.64 2.44 7.92
C GLY A 76 -2.75 2.26 6.40
N CYS A 77 -2.39 1.08 5.90
CA CYS A 77 -2.53 0.70 4.50
C CYS A 77 -4.00 0.68 4.07
N LEU A 78 -4.90 0.13 4.90
CA LEU A 78 -6.33 0.13 4.58
C LEU A 78 -6.88 1.56 4.44
N ARG A 79 -6.54 2.45 5.38
CA ARG A 79 -6.92 3.87 5.30
C ARG A 79 -6.38 4.57 4.05
N GLU A 80 -5.16 4.25 3.60
CA GLU A 80 -4.63 4.81 2.36
C GLU A 80 -5.33 4.24 1.12
N ALA A 81 -5.70 2.96 1.13
CA ALA A 81 -6.49 2.37 0.05
C ALA A 81 -7.86 3.04 -0.08
N GLU A 82 -8.53 3.32 1.04
CA GLU A 82 -9.78 4.09 1.11
C GLU A 82 -9.58 5.50 0.56
N ARG A 83 -8.55 6.23 1.00
CA ARG A 83 -8.22 7.55 0.44
C ARG A 83 -7.98 7.52 -1.07
N CYS A 84 -7.30 6.51 -1.59
CA CYS A 84 -7.10 6.33 -3.03
C CYS A 84 -8.43 6.12 -3.76
N ARG A 85 -9.33 5.31 -3.20
CA ARG A 85 -10.67 5.08 -3.72
C ARG A 85 -11.50 6.35 -3.73
N ASP A 86 -11.50 7.12 -2.64
CA ASP A 86 -12.26 8.37 -2.53
C ASP A 86 -11.75 9.41 -3.54
N ARG A 87 -10.42 9.54 -3.67
CA ARG A 87 -9.81 10.37 -4.70
C ARG A 87 -10.17 9.94 -6.11
N TRP A 88 -10.32 8.62 -6.35
CA TRP A 88 -10.76 8.09 -7.63
C TRP A 88 -12.21 8.49 -7.92
N HIS A 89 -13.12 8.37 -6.95
CA HIS A 89 -14.51 8.79 -7.09
C HIS A 89 -14.65 10.30 -7.27
N ALA A 90 -13.93 11.10 -6.48
CA ALA A 90 -13.94 12.56 -6.64
C ALA A 90 -13.41 12.99 -8.02
N GLY A 91 -12.46 12.25 -8.60
CA GLY A 91 -12.01 12.47 -9.98
C GLY A 91 -13.09 12.15 -11.02
N LEU A 92 -13.85 11.08 -10.81
CA LEU A 92 -14.97 10.72 -11.69
C LEU A 92 -16.08 11.78 -11.67
N VAL A 93 -16.41 12.30 -10.48
CA VAL A 93 -17.40 13.40 -10.35
C VAL A 93 -16.95 14.61 -11.17
N ARG A 94 -15.70 15.05 -10.99
CA ARG A 94 -15.16 16.19 -11.76
C ARG A 94 -15.17 15.96 -13.28
N GLU A 95 -14.82 14.77 -13.75
CA GLU A 95 -14.86 14.48 -15.20
C GLU A 95 -16.29 14.41 -15.72
N THR A 96 -17.24 13.97 -14.89
CA THR A 96 -18.67 13.99 -15.21
C THR A 96 -19.15 15.43 -15.37
N ASP A 97 -18.90 16.29 -14.38
CA ASP A 97 -19.25 17.71 -14.44
C ASP A 97 -18.64 18.38 -15.67
N ARG A 98 -17.38 18.05 -15.98
CA ARG A 98 -16.68 18.56 -17.17
C ARG A 98 -17.39 18.17 -18.46
N VAL A 99 -17.74 16.90 -18.64
CA VAL A 99 -18.43 16.40 -19.84
C VAL A 99 -19.83 17.02 -19.98
N TYR A 100 -20.57 17.14 -18.89
CA TYR A 100 -21.88 17.81 -18.87
C TYR A 100 -21.77 19.28 -19.24
N ALA A 101 -20.80 20.01 -18.70
CA ALA A 101 -20.55 21.41 -19.05
C ALA A 101 -20.19 21.57 -20.54
N GLN A 102 -19.41 20.65 -21.11
CA GLN A 102 -19.10 20.66 -22.54
C GLN A 102 -20.35 20.41 -23.41
N ALA A 103 -21.23 19.49 -22.99
CA ALA A 103 -22.50 19.24 -23.68
C ALA A 103 -23.42 20.48 -23.65
N ALA A 104 -23.56 21.11 -22.47
CA ALA A 104 -24.36 22.33 -22.29
C ALA A 104 -23.83 23.51 -23.11
N ALA A 105 -22.51 23.61 -23.29
CA ALA A 105 -21.88 24.61 -24.15
C ALA A 105 -22.05 24.32 -25.67
N GLY A 106 -22.71 23.23 -26.04
CA GLY A 106 -22.97 22.87 -27.44
C GLY A 106 -21.79 22.21 -28.16
N ASP A 107 -20.81 21.64 -27.44
CA ASP A 107 -19.70 20.91 -28.05
C ASP A 107 -20.23 19.79 -28.95
N PRO A 108 -19.90 19.77 -30.26
CA PRO A 108 -20.44 18.79 -31.21
C PRO A 108 -20.24 17.33 -30.81
N ARG A 109 -19.20 17.03 -30.00
CA ARG A 109 -18.90 15.68 -29.53
C ARG A 109 -19.88 15.19 -28.47
N PHE A 110 -20.55 16.09 -27.75
CA PHE A 110 -21.37 15.75 -26.58
C PHE A 110 -22.81 16.25 -26.67
N ARG A 111 -23.09 17.31 -27.46
CA ARG A 111 -24.39 18.00 -27.49
C ARG A 111 -25.60 17.15 -27.88
N ARG A 112 -25.39 15.99 -28.52
CA ARG A 112 -26.45 15.05 -28.93
C ARG A 112 -26.53 13.81 -28.06
N MET A 113 -25.68 13.70 -27.04
CA MET A 113 -25.66 12.56 -26.13
C MET A 113 -26.76 12.71 -25.09
N SER A 114 -27.44 11.62 -24.78
CA SER A 114 -28.30 11.48 -23.60
C SER A 114 -27.49 11.52 -22.30
N ASP A 115 -28.16 11.78 -21.18
CA ASP A 115 -27.55 11.73 -19.84
C ASP A 115 -26.79 10.44 -19.56
N ARG A 116 -27.35 9.30 -20.00
CA ARG A 116 -26.70 8.00 -19.84
C ARG A 116 -25.40 7.92 -20.63
N GLU A 117 -25.39 8.41 -21.87
CA GLU A 117 -24.21 8.43 -22.74
C GLU A 117 -23.14 9.39 -22.20
N LEU A 118 -23.53 10.54 -21.66
CA LEU A 118 -22.60 11.49 -21.03
C LEU A 118 -21.93 10.86 -19.80
N ARG A 119 -22.68 10.19 -18.92
CA ARG A 119 -22.11 9.47 -17.76
C ARG A 119 -21.15 8.35 -18.16
N ILE A 120 -21.53 7.53 -19.14
CA ILE A 120 -20.67 6.45 -19.65
C ILE A 120 -19.39 7.04 -20.26
N THR A 121 -19.51 8.13 -21.03
CA THR A 121 -18.38 8.84 -21.63
C THR A 121 -17.43 9.37 -20.57
N ALA A 122 -17.94 10.05 -19.55
CA ALA A 122 -17.14 10.56 -18.44
C ALA A 122 -16.42 9.43 -17.68
N LEU A 123 -17.11 8.31 -17.43
CA LEU A 123 -16.52 7.13 -16.81
C LEU A 123 -15.34 6.59 -17.62
N TRP A 124 -15.51 6.40 -18.93
CA TRP A 124 -14.43 5.89 -19.79
C TRP A 124 -13.24 6.83 -19.83
N ARG A 125 -13.49 8.13 -20.05
CA ARG A 125 -12.44 9.16 -20.09
C ARG A 125 -11.66 9.20 -18.77
N TRP A 126 -12.35 9.20 -17.64
CA TRP A 126 -11.71 9.18 -16.34
C TRP A 126 -10.93 7.90 -16.12
N ARG A 127 -11.55 6.73 -16.30
CA ARG A 127 -10.96 5.41 -16.01
C ARG A 127 -9.68 5.15 -16.79
N LEU A 128 -9.59 5.65 -18.03
CA LEU A 128 -8.42 5.50 -18.90
C LEU A 128 -7.35 6.57 -18.66
N SER A 129 -7.63 7.60 -17.87
CA SER A 129 -6.63 8.62 -17.53
C SER A 129 -5.48 8.04 -16.71
N SER A 130 -4.27 8.57 -16.91
CA SER A 130 -3.07 8.20 -16.15
C SER A 130 -3.27 8.36 -14.65
N ARG A 131 -3.98 9.42 -14.23
CA ARG A 131 -4.28 9.71 -12.82
C ARG A 131 -5.21 8.66 -12.20
N ALA A 132 -6.28 8.28 -12.89
CA ALA A 132 -7.19 7.24 -12.40
C ALA A 132 -6.50 5.87 -12.31
N LEU A 133 -5.69 5.53 -13.31
CA LEU A 133 -4.89 4.30 -13.31
C LEU A 133 -3.87 4.28 -12.16
N ALA A 134 -3.19 5.39 -11.90
CA ALA A 134 -2.27 5.52 -10.78
C ALA A 134 -2.99 5.33 -9.43
N LEU A 135 -4.16 5.94 -9.25
CA LEU A 135 -4.98 5.77 -8.04
C LEU A 135 -5.43 4.32 -7.85
N ARG A 136 -5.83 3.62 -8.92
CA ARG A 136 -6.20 2.19 -8.84
C ARG A 136 -5.02 1.28 -8.53
N ARG A 137 -3.84 1.55 -9.10
CA ARG A 137 -2.61 0.82 -8.77
C ARG A 137 -2.21 1.05 -7.31
N ALA A 138 -2.30 2.30 -6.84
CA ALA A 138 -2.04 2.65 -5.45
C ALA A 138 -3.04 1.99 -4.48
N GLU A 139 -4.35 2.05 -4.76
CA GLU A 139 -5.38 1.37 -3.97
C GLU A 139 -5.08 -0.13 -3.85
N ARG A 140 -4.82 -0.80 -4.99
CA ARG A 140 -4.51 -2.23 -5.02
C ARG A 140 -3.27 -2.55 -4.19
N LYS A 141 -2.18 -1.82 -4.42
CA LYS A 141 -0.94 -1.94 -3.66
C LYS A 141 -1.23 -1.85 -2.16
N GLN A 142 -1.95 -0.83 -1.71
CA GLN A 142 -2.22 -0.66 -0.28
C GLN A 142 -3.09 -1.79 0.31
N ARG A 143 -4.06 -2.31 -0.45
CA ARG A 143 -4.85 -3.48 -0.01
C ARG A 143 -4.00 -4.73 0.12
N ASP A 144 -3.12 -4.98 -0.83
CA ASP A 144 -2.23 -6.14 -0.80
C ASP A 144 -1.25 -6.05 0.38
N TRP A 145 -0.76 -4.84 0.68
CA TRP A 145 0.07 -4.58 1.85
C TRP A 145 -0.68 -4.77 3.17
N SER A 146 -1.95 -4.33 3.24
CA SER A 146 -2.77 -4.55 4.43
C SER A 146 -2.97 -6.03 4.73
N ARG A 147 -3.31 -6.84 3.71
CA ARG A 147 -3.44 -8.30 3.84
C ARG A 147 -2.15 -8.97 4.31
N LEU A 148 -1.04 -8.52 3.75
CA LEU A 148 0.26 -9.05 4.08
C LEU A 148 0.63 -8.79 5.54
N TYR A 149 0.45 -7.55 6.01
CA TYR A 149 0.70 -7.23 7.39
C TYR A 149 -0.22 -7.99 8.35
N LEU A 150 -1.49 -8.21 8.00
CA LEU A 150 -2.36 -9.09 8.80
C LEU A 150 -1.83 -10.52 8.88
N SER A 151 -1.41 -11.12 7.76
CA SER A 151 -0.84 -12.48 7.78
C SER A 151 0.42 -12.59 8.65
N LEU A 152 1.25 -11.55 8.67
CA LEU A 152 2.45 -11.51 9.51
C LEU A 152 2.09 -11.34 11.00
N ALA A 153 1.06 -10.56 11.32
CA ALA A 153 0.53 -10.45 12.68
C ALA A 153 -0.05 -11.78 13.18
N GLU A 154 -0.75 -12.53 12.32
CA GLU A 154 -1.28 -13.86 12.61
C GLU A 154 -0.14 -14.85 12.90
N GLN A 155 0.89 -14.90 12.04
CA GLN A 155 2.07 -15.74 12.27
C GLN A 155 2.79 -15.42 13.60
N GLN A 156 2.86 -14.15 13.99
CA GLN A 156 3.42 -13.78 15.29
C GLN A 156 2.58 -14.30 16.46
N ARG A 157 1.25 -14.26 16.34
CA ARG A 157 0.34 -14.80 17.36
C ARG A 157 0.48 -16.32 17.49
N GLU A 158 0.57 -17.03 16.37
CA GLU A 158 0.75 -18.48 16.35
C GLU A 158 2.13 -18.92 16.90
N ALA A 159 3.15 -18.09 16.70
CA ALA A 159 4.50 -18.35 17.19
C ALA A 159 4.73 -17.92 18.66
N ALA A 160 3.79 -17.17 19.25
CA ALA A 160 3.89 -16.79 20.66
C ALA A 160 3.70 -18.04 21.53
N PRO A 161 4.61 -18.36 22.46
CA PRO A 161 4.39 -19.47 23.38
C PRO A 161 3.11 -19.20 24.16
N ALA A 162 2.26 -20.22 24.31
CA ALA A 162 1.16 -20.17 25.25
C ALA A 162 1.76 -19.80 26.61
N THR A 163 1.44 -18.63 27.13
CA THR A 163 1.77 -18.26 28.50
C THR A 163 1.25 -19.38 29.39
N ALA A 164 2.18 -20.14 29.98
CA ALA A 164 1.88 -21.15 30.98
C ALA A 164 1.10 -20.49 32.11
N GLY A 165 -0.12 -20.97 32.32
CA GLY A 165 -0.85 -20.76 33.57
C GLY A 165 -0.30 -21.63 34.67
#